data_AF-E4Y0J4-F1
#
_entry.id   AF-E4Y0J4-F1
#
_cell.length_a   1.000
_cell.length_b   1.000
_cell.length_c   1.000
_cell.angle_alpha   90.00
_cell.angle_beta   90.00
_cell.angle_gamma   90.00
#
_symmetry.space_group_name_H-M   'P 1'
#
loop_
_entity.id
_entity.type
_entity.pdbx_description
1 polymer ?
#
loop_
_entity_poly.entity_id
_entity_poly.type
_entity_poly.pdbx_seq_one_letter_code
_entity_poly.pdbx_strand_id
1 'polypeptide(L)'
;MYVFSVLQRDSEKAGQARRRELDEMRLQYDEKVRELNEKNARVLAQNSRYKTENERFEKLYQATKNENVKLNEQIDNLIKNTKRKEGNTWKEINRIVEHATKPSSSNASRREKSPDNQLRKSMRKHDSLNISSASSGNSNSANQSTNMFTEIPCTIPSGAVINSTTDNGAIVQRLASGKTVTKYGNGTIKEVSADGRSIVQKYQNGDIEHVFPDGKTVYFYAENGATQTKNPDSSSCIEFSTGQKEISHADGSREIIFPDGVREIVSVNGRKETIHNDGVRKILEVNGDEIVMFPDGQKETRTKEFRRRVLPDGTTKTIFLHNKYTETRYATGRVRIKDDKGNIIVDRMAS
;
A
#
# COMPACT_ATOMS: atom_id res chain seq x y z
N MET A 1 14.34 20.02 -85.92
CA MET A 1 13.23 20.46 -85.04
C MET A 1 12.75 19.41 -84.03
N TYR A 2 12.84 18.10 -84.30
CA TYR A 2 12.27 17.07 -83.42
C TYR A 2 12.92 16.98 -82.02
N VAL A 3 14.25 17.07 -81.92
CA VAL A 3 15.00 16.92 -80.66
C VAL A 3 14.70 18.03 -79.63
N PHE A 4 14.52 19.27 -80.09
CA PHE A 4 14.21 20.41 -79.21
C PHE A 4 12.81 20.29 -78.58
N SER A 5 11.83 19.76 -79.34
CA SER A 5 10.46 19.54 -78.86
C SER A 5 10.30 18.42 -77.83
N VAL A 6 11.24 17.47 -77.80
CA VAL A 6 11.23 16.34 -76.86
C VAL A 6 11.83 16.79 -75.53
N LEU A 7 12.97 17.49 -75.57
CA LEU A 7 13.63 18.03 -74.38
C LEU A 7 12.73 19.00 -73.60
N GLN A 8 11.95 19.84 -74.28
CA GLN A 8 11.03 20.77 -73.63
C GLN A 8 9.82 20.06 -72.97
N ARG A 9 9.28 19.02 -73.62
CA ARG A 9 8.23 18.18 -73.01
C ARG A 9 8.73 17.41 -71.79
N ASP A 10 9.97 16.95 -71.83
CA ASP A 10 10.57 16.23 -70.70
C ASP A 10 10.87 17.17 -69.53
N SER A 11 11.28 18.42 -69.79
CA SER A 11 11.47 19.42 -68.73
C SER A 11 10.15 19.86 -68.08
N GLU A 12 9.08 20.00 -68.87
CA GLU A 12 7.73 20.31 -68.38
C GLU A 12 7.15 19.16 -67.54
N LYS A 13 7.32 17.91 -67.99
CA LYS A 13 6.93 16.72 -67.22
C LYS A 13 7.70 16.63 -65.91
N ALA A 14 9.01 16.87 -65.91
CA ALA A 14 9.82 16.88 -64.70
C ALA A 14 9.40 18.02 -63.75
N GLY A 15 9.01 19.18 -64.27
CA GLY A 15 8.46 20.29 -63.48
C GLY A 15 7.09 19.98 -62.88
N GLN A 16 6.23 19.26 -63.61
CA GLN A 16 4.94 18.80 -63.10
C GLN A 16 5.10 17.72 -62.02
N ALA A 17 6.04 16.79 -62.19
CA ALA A 17 6.35 15.76 -61.19
C ALA A 17 6.79 16.38 -59.86
N ARG A 18 7.73 17.34 -59.89
CA ARG A 18 8.18 18.06 -58.69
C ARG A 18 7.06 18.83 -57.98
N ARG A 19 6.11 19.40 -58.73
CA ARG A 19 4.94 20.07 -58.13
C ARG A 19 4.01 19.08 -57.43
N ARG A 20 3.74 17.92 -58.04
CA ARG A 20 2.92 16.86 -57.42
C ARG A 20 3.58 16.32 -56.16
N GLU A 21 4.88 16.06 -56.19
CA GLU A 21 5.64 15.64 -55.00
C GLU A 21 5.54 16.67 -53.87
N LEU A 22 5.62 17.98 -54.20
CA LEU A 22 5.50 19.05 -53.22
C LEU A 22 4.08 19.15 -52.64
N ASP A 23 3.05 18.94 -53.46
CA ASP A 23 1.65 18.93 -53.02
C ASP A 23 1.34 17.69 -52.16
N GLU A 24 1.87 16.52 -52.51
CA GLU A 24 1.76 15.29 -51.70
C GLU A 24 2.45 15.46 -50.34
N MET A 25 3.65 16.04 -50.31
CA MET A 25 4.36 16.36 -49.06
C MET A 25 3.58 17.34 -48.18
N ARG A 26 2.90 18.34 -48.78
CA ARG A 26 2.03 19.26 -48.05
C ARG A 26 0.83 18.56 -47.44
N LEU A 27 0.17 17.68 -48.20
CA LEU A 27 -0.96 16.89 -47.70
C LEU A 27 -0.56 15.98 -46.55
N GLN A 28 0.59 15.30 -46.65
CA GLN A 28 1.12 14.48 -45.56
C GLN A 28 1.45 15.32 -44.32
N TYR A 29 2.01 16.52 -44.51
CA TYR A 29 2.28 17.42 -43.40
C TYR A 29 0.99 17.86 -42.70
N ASP A 30 -0.02 18.29 -43.46
CA ASP A 30 -1.31 18.73 -42.92
C ASP A 30 -2.06 17.59 -42.21
N GLU A 31 -1.97 16.37 -42.74
CA GLU A 31 -2.51 15.18 -42.10
C GLU A 31 -1.82 14.90 -40.76
N LYS A 32 -0.49 14.97 -40.72
CA LYS A 32 0.29 14.77 -39.49
C LYS A 32 0.00 15.85 -38.44
N VAL A 33 -0.19 17.10 -38.85
CA VAL A 33 -0.61 18.18 -37.96
C VAL A 33 -2.01 17.91 -37.39
N ARG A 34 -2.95 17.44 -38.21
CA ARG A 34 -4.30 17.08 -37.77
C ARG A 34 -4.27 15.94 -36.74
N GLU A 35 -3.49 14.90 -37.02
CA GLU A 35 -3.32 13.76 -36.11
C GLU A 35 -2.72 14.19 -34.77
N LEU A 36 -1.69 15.05 -34.79
CA LEU A 36 -1.08 15.60 -33.58
C LEU A 36 -2.09 16.44 -32.76
N ASN A 37 -2.87 17.27 -33.43
CA ASN A 37 -3.90 18.07 -32.77
C ASN A 37 -4.99 17.20 -32.13
N GLU A 38 -5.40 16.11 -32.79
CA GLU A 38 -6.37 15.18 -32.24
C GLU A 38 -5.81 14.42 -31.03
N LYS A 39 -4.56 13.96 -31.10
CA LYS A 39 -3.86 13.35 -29.95
C LYS A 39 -3.76 14.31 -28.78
N ASN A 40 -3.39 15.56 -29.02
CA ASN A 40 -3.34 16.60 -27.98
C ASN A 40 -4.71 16.85 -27.36
N ALA A 41 -5.78 16.91 -28.16
CA ALA A 41 -7.14 17.06 -27.64
C ALA A 41 -7.57 15.89 -26.76
N ARG A 42 -7.23 14.65 -27.14
CA ARG A 42 -7.50 13.45 -26.33
C ARG A 42 -6.76 13.49 -24.99
N VAL A 43 -5.48 13.85 -25.00
CA VAL A 43 -4.68 14.00 -23.77
C VAL A 43 -5.25 15.09 -22.86
N LEU A 44 -5.66 16.24 -23.42
CA LEU A 44 -6.30 17.31 -22.64
C LEU A 44 -7.63 16.85 -22.02
N ALA A 45 -8.46 16.12 -22.78
CA ALA A 45 -9.71 15.56 -22.26
C ALA A 45 -9.45 14.55 -21.13
N GLN A 46 -8.43 13.70 -21.27
CA GLN A 46 -8.02 12.73 -20.26
C GLN A 46 -7.49 13.43 -18.99
N ASN A 47 -6.64 14.46 -19.15
CA ASN A 47 -6.15 15.27 -18.03
C ASN A 47 -7.29 15.98 -17.29
N SER A 48 -8.30 16.48 -18.02
CA SER A 48 -9.49 17.06 -17.40
C SER A 48 -10.27 16.02 -16.58
N ARG A 49 -10.39 14.78 -17.06
CA ARG A 49 -11.03 13.69 -16.31
C ARG A 49 -10.26 13.35 -15.05
N TYR A 50 -8.94 13.17 -15.14
CA TYR A 50 -8.11 12.90 -13.98
C TYR A 50 -8.15 14.03 -12.95
N LYS A 51 -8.23 15.29 -13.40
CA LYS A 51 -8.43 16.42 -12.49
C LYS A 51 -9.75 16.31 -11.72
N THR A 52 -10.86 16.04 -12.41
CA THR A 52 -12.17 15.87 -11.75
C THR A 52 -12.22 14.68 -10.80
N GLU A 53 -11.51 13.59 -11.15
CA GLU A 53 -11.44 12.38 -10.34
C GLU A 53 -10.60 12.61 -9.08
N ASN A 54 -9.47 13.31 -9.20
CA ASN A 54 -8.65 13.71 -8.06
C ASN A 54 -9.42 14.64 -7.12
N GLU A 55 -10.19 15.60 -7.64
CA GLU A 55 -11.06 16.45 -6.82
C GLU A 55 -12.14 15.65 -6.09
N ARG A 56 -12.66 14.58 -6.71
CA ARG A 56 -13.62 13.66 -6.07
C ARG A 56 -12.95 12.84 -4.97
N PHE A 57 -11.76 12.29 -5.23
CA PHE A 57 -11.00 11.54 -4.22
C PHE A 57 -10.65 12.40 -3.02
N GLU A 58 -10.25 13.65 -3.23
CA GLU A 58 -9.95 14.58 -2.14
C GLU A 58 -11.19 14.85 -1.28
N LYS A 59 -12.36 15.08 -1.90
CA LYS A 59 -13.62 15.26 -1.15
C LYS A 59 -13.97 14.01 -0.33
N LEU A 60 -13.81 12.83 -0.90
CA LEU A 60 -14.08 11.57 -0.22
C LEU A 60 -13.11 11.37 0.96
N TYR A 61 -11.83 11.63 0.75
CA TYR A 61 -10.81 11.58 1.79
C TYR A 61 -11.15 12.51 2.96
N GLN A 62 -11.51 13.77 2.68
CA GLN A 62 -11.91 14.72 3.74
C GLN A 62 -13.20 14.28 4.45
N ALA A 63 -14.18 13.73 3.74
CA ALA A 63 -15.40 13.21 4.34
C ALA A 63 -15.12 12.05 5.31
N THR A 64 -14.33 11.06 4.88
CA THR A 64 -13.92 9.93 5.73
C THR A 64 -13.08 10.39 6.92
N LYS A 65 -12.18 11.35 6.72
CA LYS A 65 -11.40 11.95 7.82
C LYS A 65 -12.31 12.59 8.87
N ASN A 66 -13.30 13.37 8.44
CA ASN A 66 -14.27 14.00 9.34
C ASN A 66 -15.14 12.98 10.08
N GLU A 67 -15.52 11.87 9.41
CA GLU A 67 -16.25 10.78 10.05
C GLU A 67 -15.42 10.10 11.14
N ASN A 68 -14.13 9.85 10.88
CA ASN A 68 -13.21 9.31 11.89
C ASN A 68 -13.08 10.24 13.10
N VAL A 69 -13.02 11.56 12.89
CA VAL A 69 -13.02 12.53 13.99
C VAL A 69 -14.29 12.41 14.84
N LYS A 70 -15.47 12.34 14.20
CA LYS A 70 -16.75 12.16 14.92
C LYS A 70 -16.80 10.85 15.70
N LEU A 71 -16.32 9.75 15.13
CA LEU A 71 -16.27 8.46 15.81
C LEU A 71 -15.34 8.51 17.02
N ASN A 72 -14.19 9.17 16.91
CA ASN A 72 -13.28 9.37 18.04
C ASN A 72 -13.92 10.20 19.15
N GLU A 73 -14.66 11.27 18.82
CA GLU A 73 -15.43 12.05 19.80
C GLU A 73 -16.51 11.20 20.49
N GLN A 74 -17.18 10.31 19.75
CA GLN A 74 -18.15 9.38 20.32
C GLN A 74 -17.50 8.41 21.30
N ILE A 75 -16.34 7.85 20.94
CA ILE A 75 -15.55 6.97 21.82
C ILE A 75 -15.15 7.71 23.11
N ASP A 76 -14.64 8.94 22.99
CA ASP A 76 -14.25 9.74 24.15
C ASP A 76 -15.43 10.03 25.09
N ASN A 77 -16.61 10.32 24.52
CA ASN A 77 -17.82 10.56 25.30
C ASN A 77 -18.31 9.27 26.00
N LEU A 78 -18.21 8.12 25.33
CA LEU A 78 -18.51 6.82 25.95
C LEU A 78 -17.56 6.56 27.12
N ILE A 79 -16.25 6.75 26.94
CA ILE A 79 -15.25 6.57 28.00
C ILE A 79 -15.56 7.49 29.20
N LYS A 80 -15.87 8.77 28.95
CA LYS A 80 -16.25 9.72 30.02
C LYS A 80 -17.51 9.26 30.77
N ASN A 81 -18.51 8.77 30.06
CA ASN A 81 -19.75 8.28 30.66
C ASN A 81 -19.54 7.00 31.45
N THR A 82 -18.73 6.07 30.97
CA THR A 82 -18.35 4.85 31.70
C THR A 82 -17.62 5.19 33.00
N LYS A 83 -16.61 6.07 32.95
CA LYS A 83 -15.90 6.55 34.15
C LYS A 83 -16.84 7.23 35.15
N ARG A 84 -17.83 8.01 34.69
CA ARG A 84 -18.86 8.60 35.56
C ARG A 84 -19.73 7.53 36.23
N LYS A 85 -20.16 6.51 35.49
CA LYS A 85 -20.96 5.40 36.03
C LYS A 85 -20.16 4.57 37.04
N GLU A 86 -18.89 4.28 36.75
CA GLU A 86 -17.95 3.65 37.68
C GLU A 86 -17.78 4.49 38.95
N GLY A 87 -17.55 5.80 38.81
CA GLY A 87 -17.46 6.71 39.96
C GLY A 87 -18.73 6.75 40.81
N ASN A 88 -19.91 6.71 40.19
CA ASN A 88 -21.19 6.68 40.91
C ASN A 88 -21.45 5.33 41.60
N THR A 89 -21.09 4.22 40.96
CA THR A 89 -21.19 2.88 41.59
C THR A 89 -20.24 2.76 42.76
N TRP A 90 -19.00 3.25 42.65
CA TRP A 90 -18.07 3.33 43.78
C TRP A 90 -18.60 4.18 44.93
N LYS A 91 -19.25 5.32 44.66
CA LYS A 91 -19.89 6.14 45.70
C LYS A 91 -21.02 5.41 46.40
N GLU A 92 -21.85 4.68 45.66
CA GLU A 92 -22.96 3.93 46.24
C GLU A 92 -22.46 2.73 47.07
N ILE A 93 -21.42 2.03 46.60
CA ILE A 93 -20.75 0.98 47.38
C ILE A 93 -20.22 1.56 48.71
N ASN A 94 -19.53 2.69 48.67
CA ASN A 94 -19.02 3.34 49.89
C ASN A 94 -20.16 3.75 50.84
N ARG A 95 -21.27 4.28 50.31
CA ARG A 95 -22.46 4.62 51.10
C ARG A 95 -23.06 3.38 51.79
N ILE A 96 -23.18 2.25 51.08
CA ILE A 96 -23.66 0.99 51.65
C ILE A 96 -22.72 0.49 52.75
N VAL A 97 -21.40 0.54 52.51
CA VAL A 97 -20.40 0.16 53.51
C VAL A 97 -20.51 1.05 54.75
N GLU A 98 -20.60 2.37 54.60
CA GLU A 98 -20.77 3.31 55.72
C GLU A 98 -22.06 3.07 56.51
N HIS A 99 -23.16 2.72 55.84
CA HIS A 99 -24.41 2.35 56.53
C HIS A 99 -24.31 1.01 57.27
N ALA A 100 -23.54 0.06 56.75
CA ALA A 100 -23.33 -1.24 57.38
C ALA A 100 -22.33 -1.20 58.55
N THR A 101 -21.40 -0.25 58.56
CA THR A 101 -20.34 -0.13 59.58
C THR A 101 -20.64 0.85 60.71
N LYS A 102 -21.82 1.49 60.74
CA LYS A 102 -22.22 2.35 61.87
C LYS A 102 -22.68 1.49 63.06
N PRO A 103 -22.10 1.66 64.26
CA PRO A 103 -22.56 0.96 65.46
C PRO A 103 -23.91 1.52 65.93
N SER A 104 -24.89 0.62 66.12
CA SER A 104 -26.20 0.94 66.69
C SER A 104 -26.08 1.28 68.19
N SER A 105 -26.35 2.52 68.57
CA SER A 105 -26.62 2.89 69.97
C SER A 105 -28.06 3.37 70.17
N SER A 106 -28.80 2.55 70.94
CA SER A 106 -29.92 2.81 71.86
C SER A 106 -31.33 3.23 71.36
N ASN A 107 -32.21 2.22 71.33
CA ASN A 107 -33.62 2.10 71.79
C ASN A 107 -34.49 3.35 72.08
N ALA A 108 -35.66 3.43 71.43
CA ALA A 108 -36.95 3.75 72.07
C ALA A 108 -38.16 3.32 71.22
N SER A 109 -39.18 2.77 71.89
CA SER A 109 -40.44 2.18 71.42
C SER A 109 -41.37 3.10 70.61
N ARG A 110 -41.96 2.59 69.50
CA ARG A 110 -43.38 2.86 69.17
C ARG A 110 -43.97 1.97 68.05
N ARG A 111 -44.85 1.05 68.46
CA ARG A 111 -46.19 0.68 67.92
C ARG A 111 -46.41 0.39 66.43
N GLU A 112 -46.98 -0.80 66.20
CA GLU A 112 -47.65 -1.39 65.02
C GLU A 112 -48.19 -0.47 63.91
N LYS A 113 -48.05 -0.92 62.64
CA LYS A 113 -49.18 -1.48 61.84
C LYS A 113 -48.71 -2.16 60.54
N SER A 114 -49.45 -3.21 60.20
CA SER A 114 -49.36 -4.15 59.07
C SER A 114 -49.55 -3.52 57.66
N PRO A 115 -49.28 -4.28 56.58
CA PRO A 115 -49.06 -3.78 55.22
C PRO A 115 -50.36 -3.68 54.41
N ASP A 116 -50.40 -2.77 53.45
CA ASP A 116 -51.44 -2.74 52.41
C ASP A 116 -50.82 -2.52 51.02
N ASN A 117 -50.69 -3.64 50.31
CA ASN A 117 -51.36 -3.89 49.05
C ASN A 117 -51.52 -2.70 48.07
N GLN A 118 -50.79 -2.73 46.96
CA GLN A 118 -51.36 -2.74 45.60
C GLN A 118 -50.22 -2.74 44.55
N LEU A 119 -50.00 -3.85 43.82
CA LEU A 119 -50.65 -4.14 42.54
C LEU A 119 -50.55 -2.97 41.53
N ARG A 120 -49.65 -3.10 40.56
CA ARG A 120 -50.01 -3.47 39.16
C ARG A 120 -48.79 -3.35 38.23
N LYS A 121 -48.45 -4.48 37.59
CA LYS A 121 -48.55 -4.75 36.13
C LYS A 121 -47.55 -3.92 35.29
N SER A 122 -46.80 -4.48 34.36
CA SER A 122 -47.19 -5.56 33.46
C SER A 122 -45.98 -6.14 32.74
N MET A 123 -45.93 -7.47 32.72
CA MET A 123 -45.63 -8.35 31.60
C MET A 123 -44.73 -7.88 30.44
N ARG A 124 -43.68 -8.71 30.24
CA ARG A 124 -43.32 -9.44 29.02
C ARG A 124 -43.01 -8.59 27.76
N LYS A 125 -42.00 -8.91 26.96
CA LYS A 125 -41.74 -10.22 26.33
C LYS A 125 -40.34 -10.18 25.68
N HIS A 126 -39.68 -11.34 25.64
CA HIS A 126 -38.63 -11.63 24.68
C HIS A 126 -39.14 -11.42 23.25
N ASP A 127 -38.23 -11.15 22.32
CA ASP A 127 -38.14 -11.94 21.09
C ASP A 127 -36.78 -11.78 20.41
N SER A 128 -36.48 -12.76 19.59
CA SER A 128 -35.19 -13.21 19.10
C SER A 128 -35.08 -13.12 17.56
N LEU A 129 -33.85 -13.21 17.06
CA LEU A 129 -33.42 -13.77 15.74
C LEU A 129 -33.38 -12.91 14.45
N ASN A 130 -32.43 -13.36 13.60
CA ASN A 130 -32.20 -13.23 12.14
C ASN A 130 -31.40 -12.04 11.59
N ILE A 131 -30.21 -12.24 10.98
CA ILE A 131 -29.85 -12.83 9.65
C ILE A 131 -30.41 -11.96 8.50
N SER A 132 -29.60 -11.32 7.63
CA SER A 132 -29.13 -11.86 6.34
C SER A 132 -28.20 -10.91 5.56
N SER A 133 -27.47 -11.52 4.63
CA SER A 133 -26.50 -11.09 3.59
C SER A 133 -27.03 -10.41 2.30
N ALA A 134 -26.14 -9.76 1.52
CA ALA A 134 -26.09 -9.66 0.04
C ALA A 134 -24.77 -8.96 -0.39
N SER A 135 -23.79 -9.54 -1.14
CA SER A 135 -23.65 -9.75 -2.61
C SER A 135 -23.88 -8.48 -3.46
N SER A 136 -23.19 -8.09 -4.54
CA SER A 136 -22.04 -8.53 -5.36
C SER A 136 -21.80 -7.40 -6.39
N GLY A 137 -20.64 -7.32 -7.05
CA GLY A 137 -20.45 -6.42 -8.20
C GLY A 137 -19.09 -6.59 -8.89
N ASN A 138 -19.08 -7.37 -9.97
CA ASN A 138 -17.92 -7.78 -10.77
C ASN A 138 -17.69 -6.84 -11.98
N SER A 139 -16.45 -6.63 -12.44
CA SER A 139 -16.11 -6.61 -13.89
C SER A 139 -14.63 -6.38 -14.22
N ASN A 140 -14.10 -7.41 -14.89
CA ASN A 140 -12.91 -7.59 -15.74
C ASN A 140 -12.25 -6.38 -16.45
N SER A 141 -10.92 -6.43 -16.53
CA SER A 141 -10.22 -6.24 -17.82
C SER A 141 -8.86 -6.94 -17.84
N ALA A 142 -8.70 -7.80 -18.84
CA ALA A 142 -7.46 -8.46 -19.20
C ALA A 142 -6.47 -7.45 -19.80
N ASN A 143 -5.18 -7.60 -19.50
CA ASN A 143 -4.12 -7.35 -20.46
C ASN A 143 -2.85 -8.14 -20.13
N GLN A 144 -2.27 -8.66 -21.20
CA GLN A 144 -1.15 -9.58 -21.28
C GLN A 144 0.16 -8.94 -20.79
N SER A 145 0.93 -9.68 -19.98
CA SER A 145 2.39 -9.59 -20.01
C SER A 145 3.04 -10.84 -19.41
N THR A 146 3.59 -11.65 -20.31
CA THR A 146 4.90 -12.34 -20.22
C THR A 146 5.27 -13.05 -18.90
N ASN A 147 4.86 -14.32 -18.85
CA ASN A 147 5.63 -15.51 -18.47
C ASN A 147 6.98 -15.29 -17.74
N MET A 148 6.93 -15.43 -16.41
CA MET A 148 8.05 -15.94 -15.58
C MET A 148 7.54 -17.10 -14.70
N PHE A 149 6.77 -18.01 -15.31
CA PHE A 149 6.26 -19.20 -14.63
C PHE A 149 6.64 -20.46 -15.39
N THR A 150 7.91 -20.80 -15.33
CA THR A 150 8.35 -22.17 -15.59
C THR A 150 7.93 -23.03 -14.40
N GLU A 151 6.86 -23.81 -14.64
CA GLU A 151 6.54 -25.08 -13.99
C GLU A 151 6.14 -25.06 -12.50
N ILE A 152 4.89 -24.68 -12.19
CA ILE A 152 4.10 -25.56 -11.30
C ILE A 152 3.46 -26.60 -12.22
N PRO A 153 3.77 -27.89 -12.08
CA PRO A 153 2.97 -28.92 -12.71
C PRO A 153 1.59 -28.95 -12.04
N CYS A 154 0.68 -28.11 -12.51
CA CYS A 154 -0.74 -28.17 -12.21
C CYS A 154 -1.30 -29.42 -12.90
N THR A 155 -1.04 -30.57 -12.29
CA THR A 155 -1.61 -31.85 -12.72
C THR A 155 -2.99 -31.94 -12.08
N ILE A 156 -4.04 -31.90 -12.90
CA ILE A 156 -5.36 -32.45 -12.55
C ILE A 156 -5.12 -33.88 -12.04
N PRO A 157 -5.81 -34.38 -10.99
CA PRO A 157 -5.49 -35.70 -10.42
C PRO A 157 -5.70 -36.81 -11.45
N SER A 158 -4.63 -37.12 -12.18
CA SER A 158 -4.51 -38.24 -13.09
C SER A 158 -3.79 -39.35 -12.32
N GLY A 159 -4.54 -40.01 -11.46
CA GLY A 159 -4.04 -41.11 -10.65
C GLY A 159 -5.19 -42.02 -10.28
N ALA A 160 -5.01 -43.33 -10.48
CA ALA A 160 -5.99 -44.31 -10.04
C ALA A 160 -6.21 -44.17 -8.53
N VAL A 161 -7.45 -43.98 -8.13
CA VAL A 161 -7.85 -43.95 -6.71
C VAL A 161 -7.80 -45.38 -6.20
N ILE A 162 -6.98 -45.64 -5.17
CA ILE A 162 -6.85 -46.96 -4.56
C ILE A 162 -7.88 -47.17 -3.46
N ASN A 163 -8.12 -46.16 -2.62
CA ASN A 163 -9.09 -46.22 -1.52
C ASN A 163 -9.85 -44.88 -1.42
N SER A 164 -11.13 -44.95 -1.05
CA SER A 164 -11.98 -43.78 -0.79
C SER A 164 -12.77 -44.00 0.49
N THR A 165 -12.64 -43.08 1.45
CA THR A 165 -13.34 -43.13 2.74
C THR A 165 -14.05 -41.80 2.98
N THR A 166 -15.20 -41.84 3.64
CA THR A 166 -15.90 -40.64 4.09
C THR A 166 -15.62 -40.45 5.59
N ASP A 167 -15.07 -39.30 5.96
CA ASP A 167 -14.79 -38.94 7.35
C ASP A 167 -15.37 -37.57 7.65
N ASN A 168 -16.30 -37.48 8.60
CA ASN A 168 -16.94 -36.23 9.04
C ASN A 168 -17.47 -35.33 7.89
N GLY A 169 -17.99 -35.94 6.82
CA GLY A 169 -18.54 -35.23 5.65
C GLY A 169 -17.50 -34.82 4.59
N ALA A 170 -16.23 -35.14 4.79
CA ALA A 170 -15.18 -35.01 3.77
C ALA A 170 -14.89 -36.36 3.09
N ILE A 171 -14.62 -36.33 1.78
CA ILE A 171 -14.21 -37.52 1.02
C ILE A 171 -12.68 -37.56 0.98
N VAL A 172 -12.09 -38.59 1.57
CA VAL A 172 -10.64 -38.82 1.58
C VAL A 172 -10.31 -39.91 0.57
N GLN A 173 -9.51 -39.57 -0.44
CA GLN A 173 -9.08 -40.46 -1.50
C GLN A 173 -7.57 -40.67 -1.42
N ARG A 174 -7.12 -41.93 -1.37
CA ARG A 174 -5.69 -42.25 -1.52
C ARG A 174 -5.42 -42.65 -2.97
N LEU A 175 -4.40 -42.06 -3.59
CA LEU A 175 -4.00 -42.33 -4.97
C LEU A 175 -2.94 -43.43 -5.02
N ALA A 176 -2.83 -44.12 -6.15
CA ALA A 176 -1.79 -45.13 -6.39
C ALA A 176 -0.36 -44.58 -6.22
N SER A 177 -0.17 -43.28 -6.43
CA SER A 177 1.09 -42.57 -6.18
C SER A 177 1.44 -42.40 -4.70
N GLY A 178 0.59 -42.84 -3.78
CA GLY A 178 0.73 -42.65 -2.33
C GLY A 178 0.21 -41.30 -1.83
N LYS A 179 -0.13 -40.37 -2.72
CA LYS A 179 -0.73 -39.08 -2.37
C LYS A 179 -2.12 -39.26 -1.76
N THR A 180 -2.49 -38.36 -0.84
CA THR A 180 -3.83 -38.32 -0.24
C THR A 180 -4.54 -37.04 -0.67
N VAL A 181 -5.78 -37.16 -1.14
CA VAL A 181 -6.62 -36.05 -1.58
C VAL A 181 -7.89 -36.04 -0.73
N THR A 182 -8.10 -34.98 0.04
CA THR A 182 -9.31 -34.75 0.83
C THR A 182 -10.17 -33.68 0.17
N LYS A 183 -11.41 -34.02 -0.15
CA LYS A 183 -12.42 -33.07 -0.66
C LYS A 183 -13.40 -32.76 0.46
N TYR A 184 -13.49 -31.49 0.85
CA TYR A 184 -14.40 -31.04 1.90
C TYR A 184 -15.80 -30.74 1.34
N GLY A 185 -16.77 -30.58 2.22
CA GLY A 185 -18.17 -30.28 1.84
C GLY A 185 -18.38 -28.84 1.34
N ASN A 186 -17.66 -27.86 1.90
CA ASN A 186 -17.32 -26.66 1.14
C ASN A 186 -16.37 -27.14 0.05
N GLY A 187 -16.42 -26.79 -1.22
CA GLY A 187 -15.58 -27.39 -2.28
C GLY A 187 -14.04 -27.23 -2.18
N THR A 188 -13.45 -26.99 -1.00
CA THR A 188 -12.01 -26.99 -0.76
C THR A 188 -11.43 -28.39 -1.00
N ILE A 189 -10.28 -28.44 -1.66
CA ILE A 189 -9.53 -29.68 -1.92
C ILE A 189 -8.16 -29.56 -1.26
N LYS A 190 -7.78 -30.54 -0.45
CA LYS A 190 -6.46 -30.64 0.17
C LYS A 190 -5.75 -31.87 -0.37
N GLU A 191 -4.60 -31.67 -1.00
CA GLU A 191 -3.70 -32.72 -1.45
C GLU A 191 -2.48 -32.76 -0.54
N VAL A 192 -2.10 -33.97 -0.11
CA VAL A 192 -0.94 -34.24 0.73
C VAL A 192 -0.04 -35.22 -0.03
N SER A 193 1.25 -34.90 -0.14
CA SER A 193 2.24 -35.76 -0.76
C SER A 193 2.38 -37.11 -0.04
N ALA A 194 2.92 -38.13 -0.71
CA ALA A 194 3.05 -39.48 -0.15
C ALA A 194 3.91 -39.53 1.13
N ASP A 195 4.88 -38.63 1.26
CA ASP A 195 5.73 -38.46 2.44
C ASP A 195 5.11 -37.55 3.52
N GLY A 196 3.95 -36.96 3.26
CA GLY A 196 3.25 -36.07 4.19
C GLY A 196 3.86 -34.67 4.34
N ARG A 197 4.94 -34.35 3.61
CA ARG A 197 5.73 -33.13 3.82
C ARG A 197 5.30 -31.95 2.97
N SER A 198 4.63 -32.19 1.84
CA SER A 198 4.09 -31.16 0.97
C SER A 198 2.57 -31.20 1.01
N ILE A 199 1.94 -30.04 1.17
CA ILE A 199 0.48 -29.90 1.24
C ILE A 199 0.05 -28.83 0.26
N VAL A 200 -0.90 -29.13 -0.63
CA VAL A 200 -1.52 -28.16 -1.53
C VAL A 200 -3.00 -28.07 -1.19
N GLN A 201 -3.48 -26.90 -0.84
CA GLN A 201 -4.88 -26.63 -0.55
C GLN A 201 -5.46 -25.66 -1.59
N LYS A 202 -6.54 -26.07 -2.26
CA LYS A 202 -7.25 -25.29 -3.27
C LYS A 202 -8.60 -24.89 -2.70
N TYR A 203 -8.85 -23.60 -2.59
CA TYR A 203 -10.06 -23.04 -2.02
C TYR A 203 -11.12 -22.77 -3.10
N GLN A 204 -12.38 -22.63 -2.69
CA GLN A 204 -13.49 -22.41 -3.62
C GLN A 204 -13.42 -21.05 -4.33
N ASN A 205 -12.79 -20.05 -3.73
CA ASN A 205 -12.57 -18.73 -4.32
C ASN A 205 -11.45 -18.72 -5.37
N GLY A 206 -10.80 -19.88 -5.62
CA GLY A 206 -9.69 -20.02 -6.55
C GLY A 206 -8.31 -19.88 -5.91
N ASP A 207 -8.24 -19.47 -4.64
CA ASP A 207 -6.97 -19.33 -3.93
C ASP A 207 -6.28 -20.68 -3.76
N ILE A 208 -4.96 -20.65 -3.70
CA ILE A 208 -4.13 -21.84 -3.56
C ILE A 208 -3.09 -21.61 -2.46
N GLU A 209 -3.04 -22.48 -1.47
CA GLU A 209 -1.97 -22.53 -0.48
C GLU A 209 -1.10 -23.76 -0.73
N HIS A 210 0.22 -23.59 -0.75
CA HIS A 210 1.19 -24.66 -0.90
C HIS A 210 2.21 -24.58 0.24
N VAL A 211 2.19 -25.58 1.12
CA VAL A 211 3.21 -25.79 2.15
C VAL A 211 4.25 -26.76 1.59
N PHE A 212 5.50 -26.32 1.57
CA PHE A 212 6.64 -27.08 1.08
C PHE A 212 7.33 -27.85 2.21
N PRO A 213 8.08 -28.93 1.88
CA PRO A 213 8.80 -29.75 2.87
C PRO A 213 9.84 -29.00 3.71
N ASP A 214 10.37 -27.88 3.21
CA ASP A 214 11.33 -27.01 3.90
C ASP A 214 10.65 -26.06 4.90
N GLY A 215 9.32 -26.09 5.01
CA GLY A 215 8.52 -25.21 5.86
C GLY A 215 8.14 -23.88 5.22
N LYS A 216 8.54 -23.63 3.96
CA LYS A 216 8.07 -22.48 3.18
C LYS A 216 6.59 -22.66 2.85
N THR A 217 5.81 -21.59 2.98
CA THR A 217 4.41 -21.57 2.55
C THR A 217 4.22 -20.52 1.47
N VAL A 218 3.54 -20.88 0.38
CA VAL A 218 3.19 -19.97 -0.71
C VAL A 218 1.67 -19.93 -0.84
N TYR A 219 1.08 -18.74 -0.73
CA TYR A 219 -0.34 -18.49 -0.89
C TYR A 219 -0.57 -17.64 -2.14
N PHE A 220 -1.38 -18.13 -3.07
CA PHE A 220 -1.80 -17.42 -4.27
C PHE A 220 -3.23 -16.94 -4.11
N TYR A 221 -3.44 -15.64 -4.27
CA TYR A 221 -4.73 -14.99 -4.25
C TYR A 221 -5.28 -14.88 -5.68
N ALA A 222 -6.34 -15.62 -5.99
CA ALA A 222 -6.88 -15.66 -7.34
C ALA A 222 -7.56 -14.36 -7.76
N GLU A 223 -8.13 -13.61 -6.81
CA GLU A 223 -8.88 -12.38 -7.08
C GLU A 223 -8.00 -11.26 -7.68
N ASN A 224 -6.79 -11.08 -7.15
CA ASN A 224 -5.88 -10.00 -7.56
C ASN A 224 -4.56 -10.49 -8.17
N GLY A 225 -4.36 -11.81 -8.21
CA GLY A 225 -3.14 -12.45 -8.73
C GLY A 225 -1.91 -12.22 -7.84
N ALA A 226 -2.08 -11.80 -6.59
CA ALA A 226 -0.97 -11.62 -5.67
C ALA A 226 -0.48 -12.98 -5.14
N THR A 227 0.82 -13.09 -4.89
CA THR A 227 1.43 -14.27 -4.27
C THR A 227 2.14 -13.86 -2.99
N GLN A 228 1.75 -14.45 -1.87
CA GLN A 228 2.44 -14.31 -0.60
C GLN A 228 3.31 -15.54 -0.34
N THR A 229 4.58 -15.32 -0.05
CA THR A 229 5.52 -16.32 0.43
C THR A 229 5.84 -16.05 1.89
N LYS A 230 5.74 -17.07 2.74
CA LYS A 230 6.20 -17.05 4.13
C LYS A 230 7.31 -18.07 4.29
N ASN A 231 8.46 -17.61 4.74
CA ASN A 231 9.63 -18.46 4.93
C ASN A 231 9.70 -18.96 6.39
N PRO A 232 10.43 -20.07 6.64
CA PRO A 232 10.64 -20.61 7.99
C PRO A 232 11.37 -19.65 8.94
N ASP A 233 12.20 -18.76 8.39
CA ASP A 233 12.99 -17.76 9.13
C ASP A 233 12.18 -16.53 9.56
N SER A 234 10.84 -16.61 9.51
CA SER A 234 9.87 -15.55 9.76
C SER A 234 9.83 -14.39 8.74
N SER A 235 10.69 -14.41 7.72
CA SER A 235 10.56 -13.46 6.61
C SER A 235 9.34 -13.78 5.73
N SER A 236 8.78 -12.76 5.08
CA SER A 236 7.71 -12.95 4.10
C SER A 236 7.84 -11.99 2.93
N CYS A 237 7.27 -12.35 1.79
CA CYS A 237 7.27 -11.55 0.57
C CYS A 237 5.89 -11.61 -0.06
N ILE A 238 5.31 -10.45 -0.41
CA ILE A 238 4.09 -10.35 -1.21
C ILE A 238 4.47 -9.78 -2.58
N GLU A 239 4.19 -10.53 -3.63
CA GLU A 239 4.37 -10.10 -5.01
C GLU A 239 3.00 -9.84 -5.63
N PHE A 240 2.77 -8.60 -6.08
CA PHE A 240 1.54 -8.19 -6.73
C PHE A 240 1.63 -8.40 -8.24
N SER A 241 0.47 -8.56 -8.88
CA SER A 241 0.36 -8.66 -10.35
C SER A 241 0.90 -7.42 -11.09
N THR A 242 1.02 -6.28 -10.41
CA THR A 242 1.64 -5.05 -10.94
C THR A 242 3.17 -5.14 -11.04
N GLY A 243 3.80 -6.18 -10.49
CA GLY A 243 5.25 -6.32 -10.39
C GLY A 243 5.86 -5.70 -9.11
N GLN A 244 5.04 -5.02 -8.30
CA GLN A 244 5.47 -4.54 -6.99
C GLN A 244 5.72 -5.72 -6.05
N LYS A 245 6.79 -5.64 -5.24
CA LYS A 245 7.10 -6.64 -4.20
C LYS A 245 7.24 -5.96 -2.85
N GLU A 246 6.66 -6.56 -1.82
CA GLU A 246 6.80 -6.13 -0.43
C GLU A 246 7.39 -7.25 0.40
N ILE A 247 8.60 -7.03 0.93
CA ILE A 247 9.37 -7.98 1.72
C ILE A 247 9.33 -7.51 3.17
N SER A 248 8.95 -8.41 4.08
CA SER A 248 9.12 -8.24 5.52
C SER A 248 10.26 -9.13 5.97
N HIS A 249 11.31 -8.52 6.53
CA HIS A 249 12.50 -9.22 6.99
C HIS A 249 12.33 -9.70 8.44
N ALA A 250 13.11 -10.71 8.82
CA ALA A 250 13.08 -11.30 10.17
C ALA A 250 13.48 -10.31 11.27
N ASP A 251 14.28 -9.29 10.94
CA ASP A 251 14.67 -8.21 11.85
C ASP A 251 13.53 -7.18 12.09
N GLY A 252 12.40 -7.33 11.41
CA GLY A 252 11.24 -6.44 11.47
C GLY A 252 11.28 -5.28 10.48
N SER A 253 12.36 -5.12 9.70
CA SER A 253 12.41 -4.15 8.62
C SER A 253 11.53 -4.58 7.45
N ARG A 254 11.12 -3.61 6.63
CA ARG A 254 10.31 -3.83 5.43
C ARG A 254 10.99 -3.24 4.21
N GLU A 255 10.90 -3.90 3.08
CA GLU A 255 11.41 -3.43 1.81
C GLU A 255 10.31 -3.48 0.76
N ILE A 256 10.13 -2.39 0.02
CA ILE A 256 9.19 -2.27 -1.08
C ILE A 256 10.01 -2.11 -2.35
N ILE A 257 9.81 -3.00 -3.31
CA ILE A 257 10.40 -2.94 -4.65
C ILE A 257 9.29 -2.53 -5.61
N PHE A 258 9.40 -1.34 -6.17
CA PHE A 258 8.44 -0.81 -7.12
C PHE A 258 8.67 -1.40 -8.52
N PRO A 259 7.63 -1.39 -9.39
CA PRO A 259 7.77 -1.92 -10.75
C PRO A 259 8.82 -1.20 -11.61
N ASP A 260 9.13 0.05 -11.29
CA ASP A 260 10.19 0.83 -11.94
C ASP A 260 11.60 0.49 -11.47
N GLY A 261 11.75 -0.43 -10.49
CA GLY A 261 13.02 -0.86 -9.90
C GLY A 261 13.47 -0.05 -8.68
N VAL A 262 12.79 1.05 -8.35
CA VAL A 262 13.06 1.81 -7.12
C VAL A 262 12.79 0.93 -5.91
N ARG A 263 13.63 1.03 -4.88
CA ARG A 263 13.47 0.27 -3.63
C ARG A 263 13.33 1.21 -2.45
N GLU A 264 12.35 1.00 -1.59
CA GLU A 264 12.19 1.70 -0.32
C GLU A 264 12.33 0.72 0.85
N ILE A 265 13.32 0.93 1.70
CA ILE A 265 13.59 0.15 2.91
C ILE A 265 13.13 0.97 4.11
N VAL A 266 12.23 0.42 4.91
CA VAL A 266 11.73 0.98 6.15
C VAL A 266 12.29 0.18 7.31
N SER A 267 13.18 0.79 8.08
CA SER A 267 13.75 0.19 9.28
C SER A 267 12.75 0.19 10.43
N VAL A 268 12.96 -0.68 11.42
CA VAL A 268 12.09 -0.80 12.62
C VAL A 268 11.95 0.51 13.40
N ASN A 269 12.99 1.34 13.39
CA ASN A 269 13.00 2.65 14.05
C ASN A 269 12.21 3.73 13.28
N GLY A 270 11.66 3.44 12.10
CA GLY A 270 10.92 4.37 11.26
C GLY A 270 11.78 5.16 10.26
N ARG A 271 13.11 4.96 10.24
CA ARG A 271 14.00 5.48 9.20
C ARG A 271 13.64 4.85 7.86
N LYS A 272 13.64 5.65 6.80
CA LYS A 272 13.36 5.20 5.43
C LYS A 272 14.57 5.42 4.53
N GLU A 273 14.92 4.46 3.70
CA GLU A 273 15.93 4.58 2.66
C GLU A 273 15.33 4.24 1.30
N THR A 274 15.35 5.19 0.37
CA THR A 274 14.95 4.99 -1.03
C THR A 274 16.18 4.88 -1.91
N ILE A 275 16.30 3.79 -2.66
CA ILE A 275 17.39 3.50 -3.59
C ILE A 275 16.84 3.55 -5.01
N HIS A 276 17.37 4.46 -5.82
CA HIS A 276 16.99 4.61 -7.22
C HIS A 276 17.94 3.82 -8.13
N ASN A 277 17.49 3.53 -9.35
CA ASN A 277 18.27 2.74 -10.33
C ASN A 277 19.55 3.44 -10.80
N ASP A 278 19.58 4.77 -10.74
CA ASP A 278 20.77 5.58 -11.04
C ASP A 278 21.84 5.54 -9.93
N GLY A 279 21.57 4.83 -8.83
CA GLY A 279 22.44 4.71 -7.66
C GLY A 279 22.26 5.83 -6.63
N VAL A 280 21.36 6.80 -6.86
CA VAL A 280 21.03 7.81 -5.87
C VAL A 280 20.27 7.17 -4.70
N ARG A 281 20.78 7.40 -3.49
CA ARG A 281 20.15 6.92 -2.25
C ARG A 281 19.63 8.10 -1.46
N LYS A 282 18.40 8.03 -1.00
CA LYS A 282 17.75 9.04 -0.17
C LYS A 282 17.36 8.42 1.15
N ILE A 283 17.87 8.95 2.24
CA ILE A 283 17.54 8.54 3.60
C ILE A 283 16.67 9.63 4.23
N LEU A 284 15.50 9.25 4.74
CA LEU A 284 14.67 10.09 5.59
C LEU A 284 14.83 9.60 7.03
N GLU A 285 15.44 10.42 7.86
CA GLU A 285 15.62 10.16 9.28
C GLU A 285 14.30 10.42 10.05
N VAL A 286 14.19 9.81 11.23
CA VAL A 286 12.98 9.87 12.07
C VAL A 286 12.63 11.31 12.51
N ASN A 287 13.65 12.17 12.64
CA ASN A 287 13.48 13.59 12.97
C ASN A 287 12.98 14.45 11.79
N GLY A 288 12.85 13.86 10.58
CA GLY A 288 12.46 14.51 9.34
C GLY A 288 13.61 15.07 8.52
N ASP A 289 14.86 14.88 8.94
CA ASP A 289 16.03 15.26 8.14
C ASP A 289 16.19 14.32 6.94
N GLU A 290 16.57 14.87 5.80
CA GLU A 290 16.78 14.12 4.56
C GLU A 290 18.27 14.11 4.21
N ILE A 291 18.81 12.94 3.91
CA ILE A 291 20.18 12.75 3.44
C ILE A 291 20.13 12.12 2.06
N VAL A 292 20.65 12.80 1.04
CA VAL A 292 20.80 12.28 -0.31
C VAL A 292 22.27 11.94 -0.55
N MET A 293 22.55 10.72 -0.97
CA MET A 293 23.87 10.25 -1.37
C MET A 293 23.85 10.00 -2.87
N PHE A 294 24.77 10.64 -3.58
CA PHE A 294 24.91 10.54 -5.01
C PHE A 294 25.98 9.50 -5.38
N PRO A 295 25.87 8.86 -6.57
CA PRO A 295 26.84 7.85 -7.02
C PRO A 295 28.28 8.36 -7.12
N ASP A 296 28.48 9.66 -7.32
CA ASP A 296 29.78 10.32 -7.43
C ASP A 296 30.43 10.60 -6.06
N GLY A 297 29.85 10.09 -4.97
CA GLY A 297 30.33 10.28 -3.60
C GLY A 297 29.85 11.58 -2.94
N GLN A 298 29.09 12.42 -3.66
CA GLN A 298 28.52 13.62 -3.06
C GLN A 298 27.43 13.27 -2.05
N LYS A 299 27.35 14.05 -0.98
CA LYS A 299 26.32 13.90 0.06
C LYS A 299 25.62 15.23 0.29
N GLU A 300 24.30 15.23 0.25
CA GLU A 300 23.48 16.39 0.59
C GLU A 300 22.63 16.08 1.83
N THR A 301 22.72 16.91 2.86
CA THR A 301 21.89 16.85 4.06
C THR A 301 20.96 18.05 4.08
N ARG A 302 19.66 17.81 4.22
CA ARG A 302 18.61 18.82 4.34
C ARG A 302 17.97 18.66 5.71
N THR A 303 18.07 19.71 6.51
CA THR A 303 17.40 19.83 7.80
C THR A 303 16.45 21.01 7.76
N LYS A 304 15.72 21.24 8.85
CA LYS A 304 14.91 22.47 9.01
C LYS A 304 15.76 23.74 9.09
N GLU A 305 17.02 23.62 9.48
CA GLU A 305 17.92 24.74 9.73
C GLU A 305 18.83 25.06 8.54
N PHE A 306 19.29 24.04 7.82
CA PHE A 306 20.21 24.22 6.70
C PHE A 306 20.07 23.15 5.61
N ARG A 307 20.61 23.48 4.43
CA ARG A 307 20.93 22.52 3.37
C ARG A 307 22.43 22.50 3.17
N ARG A 308 23.07 21.35 3.34
CA ARG A 308 24.52 21.18 3.24
C ARG A 308 24.87 20.15 2.18
N ARG A 309 25.77 20.50 1.27
CA ARG A 309 26.35 19.59 0.28
C ARG A 309 27.83 19.39 0.56
N VAL A 310 28.25 18.14 0.71
CA VAL A 310 29.63 17.69 0.84
C VAL A 310 30.06 17.14 -0.51
N LEU A 311 31.13 17.72 -1.04
CA LEU A 311 31.75 17.31 -2.30
C LEU A 311 32.79 16.20 -2.04
N PRO A 312 33.22 15.45 -3.07
CA PRO A 312 34.12 14.31 -2.89
C PRO A 312 35.53 14.74 -2.44
N ASP A 313 35.92 15.97 -2.74
CA ASP A 313 37.17 16.59 -2.27
C ASP A 313 37.15 16.96 -0.77
N GLY A 314 35.99 16.82 -0.10
CA GLY A 314 35.78 17.22 1.29
C GLY A 314 35.28 18.67 1.45
N THR A 315 35.18 19.45 0.37
CA THR A 315 34.61 20.79 0.42
C THR A 315 33.13 20.72 0.80
N THR A 316 32.71 21.52 1.78
CA THR A 316 31.32 21.58 2.24
C THR A 316 30.71 22.94 1.93
N LYS A 317 29.50 22.94 1.38
CA LYS A 317 28.68 24.14 1.16
C LYS A 317 27.41 24.03 1.98
N THR A 318 27.22 24.93 2.94
CA THR A 318 26.04 25.01 3.80
C THR A 318 25.25 26.27 3.50
N ILE A 319 23.97 26.13 3.18
CA ILE A 319 23.02 27.22 3.04
C ILE A 319 22.13 27.20 4.27
N PHE A 320 22.20 28.25 5.10
CA PHE A 320 21.38 28.37 6.29
C PHE A 320 20.01 28.95 5.93
N LEU A 321 18.93 28.22 6.24
CA LEU A 321 17.58 28.54 5.77
C LEU A 321 17.02 29.83 6.40
N HIS A 322 17.41 30.11 7.66
CA HIS A 322 16.88 31.22 8.46
C HIS A 322 17.30 32.63 7.98
N ASN A 323 18.49 32.76 7.40
CA ASN A 323 19.11 34.04 7.05
C ASN A 323 19.68 34.02 5.63
N LYS A 324 19.54 32.89 4.91
CA LYS A 324 20.05 32.65 3.55
C LYS A 324 21.56 32.78 3.40
N TYR A 325 22.32 32.81 4.49
CA TYR A 325 23.77 32.86 4.42
C TYR A 325 24.30 31.56 3.85
N THR A 326 25.36 31.69 3.05
CA THR A 326 26.04 30.55 2.45
C THR A 326 27.46 30.48 2.99
N GLU A 327 27.77 29.39 3.67
CA GLU A 327 29.11 29.05 4.13
C GLU A 327 29.73 28.00 3.22
N THR A 328 30.94 28.24 2.74
CA THR A 328 31.76 27.25 2.04
C THR A 328 33.02 26.99 2.85
N ARG A 329 33.22 25.76 3.32
CA ARG A 329 34.47 25.29 3.91
C ARG A 329 35.18 24.43 2.88
N TYR A 330 36.33 24.89 2.40
CA TYR A 330 37.15 24.16 1.46
C TYR A 330 37.97 23.09 2.17
N ALA A 331 38.33 22.03 1.45
CA ALA A 331 39.22 20.99 1.94
C ALA A 331 40.57 21.52 2.45
N THR A 332 41.02 22.65 1.91
CA THR A 332 42.25 23.35 2.34
C THR A 332 42.17 24.03 3.70
N GLY A 333 40.99 23.99 4.36
CA GLY A 333 40.72 24.72 5.61
C GLY A 333 40.23 26.15 5.41
N ARG A 334 40.21 26.69 4.18
CA ARG A 334 39.63 28.03 3.92
C ARG A 334 38.13 28.02 4.19
N VAL A 335 37.61 29.08 4.81
CA VAL A 335 36.18 29.29 5.07
C VAL A 335 35.76 30.62 4.48
N ARG A 336 34.72 30.58 3.64
CA ARG A 336 34.12 31.75 3.01
C ARG A 336 32.62 31.81 3.31
N ILE A 337 32.14 32.91 3.85
CA ILE A 337 30.73 33.15 4.15
C ILE A 337 30.22 34.28 3.28
N LYS A 338 29.06 34.07 2.65
CA LYS A 338 28.32 35.06 1.89
C LYS A 338 27.00 35.41 2.57
N ASP A 339 26.61 36.67 2.49
CA ASP A 339 25.28 37.13 2.87
C ASP A 339 24.20 36.64 1.87
N ASP A 340 22.94 37.00 2.13
CA ASP A 340 21.78 36.67 1.29
C ASP A 340 21.85 37.28 -0.13
N LYS A 341 22.59 38.37 -0.30
CA LYS A 341 22.86 39.04 -1.57
C LYS A 341 24.04 38.45 -2.33
N GLY A 342 24.77 37.52 -1.73
CA GLY A 342 25.95 36.87 -2.31
C GLY A 342 27.26 37.62 -2.14
N ASN A 343 27.29 38.71 -1.38
CA ASN A 343 28.50 39.43 -1.02
C ASN A 343 29.31 38.63 -0.01
N ILE A 344 30.63 38.71 -0.09
CA ILE A 344 31.52 38.03 0.86
C ILE A 344 31.58 38.85 2.13
N ILE A 345 31.20 38.26 3.26
CA ILE A 345 31.28 38.90 4.58
C ILE A 345 32.38 38.30 5.46
N VAL A 346 32.80 37.06 5.18
CA VAL A 346 33.94 36.41 5.83
C VAL A 346 34.73 35.63 4.78
N ASP A 347 36.06 35.77 4.80
CA ASP A 347 36.97 34.94 4.04
C ASP A 347 38.27 34.79 4.83
N ARG A 348 38.55 33.58 5.33
CA ARG A 348 39.70 33.31 6.20
C ARG A 348 40.14 31.85 6.13
N MET A 349 41.33 31.54 6.60
CA MET A 349 41.74 30.16 6.92
C MET A 349 41.15 29.76 8.27
N ALA A 350 40.57 28.57 8.38
CA ALA A 350 40.24 27.97 9.65
C ALA A 350 41.55 27.59 10.35
N SER A 351 41.73 28.10 11.58
CA SER A 351 42.83 27.77 12.48
C SER A 351 42.73 26.36 13.02
#